data_AF-A0A971WKA9-F1
#
_entry.id   AF-A0A971WKA9-F1
#
_cell.length_a   1.000
_cell.length_b   1.000
_cell.length_c   1.000
_cell.angle_alpha   90.00
_cell.angle_beta   90.00
_cell.angle_gamma   90.00
#
_symmetry.space_group_name_H-M   'P 1'
#
loop_
_entity.id
_entity.type
_entity.pdbx_description
1 polymer ?
#
loop_
_entity_poly.entity_id
_entity_poly.type
_entity_poly.pdbx_seq_one_letter_code
_entity_poly.pdbx_strand_id
1 'polypeptide(L)'
;MIEAVKEIGEIIIQKEKKDLMEIMVEDPNISGKYTQVVIIILEKRDNQVLFGEVDIEEYDSSKKMKYLYRSGAANGPDFSPTAKLTEPQKTFTNKILGWANRVLQRNLDLLSLEEKEFIQSLKRELETSKYLITEQIQKIREEIPRKEGIFITLKLRDGNEEYYVGDIPLFRKIFISWIQADNEKRGKQFATCSICNQKKNVILGDGVYSFFTIDKPGFITGGFREEEAWKNFPICIDCKQALEEGKKYLETNLNFNFAGLRYQLIPKFIVGKENVAQDVLDLFTDSPKLLSLKKESQDRFLGDEEEILFLLSQTQDNLTLNFLFLLKQQSAERILAFIEDVFPSRLRKIFGIKDEVDHTFQRSFTFRTIRNFFSKSDPAKRNNDLDAYFLDLVDRVFKGRPVDYNFILRFLMNKIRSNFVNDQYFGPTTIDGVMVVNFLERMELIKMEVIAMDERLFDPLFKKYGSTFETPLKRGLFLLGSLTQLLLRVQYSKRESTPPFLKNLKGLRMDERDFLGLLPRVQNKLQEYDSFDLGKQKLAREAAHYLLEAGNNWKMSTDEMNFYFAAGMNLLPEVIPFIYPEKSGEEKILVEEDV
;
A
#
# COMPACT_ATOMS: atom_id res chain seq x y z
N MET A 1 13.26 8.28 7.61
CA MET A 1 11.82 8.18 7.92
C MET A 1 11.35 9.09 9.06
N ILE A 2 11.70 8.80 10.32
CA ILE A 2 11.13 9.45 11.52
C ILE A 2 11.27 10.97 11.51
N GLU A 3 12.41 11.49 11.08
CA GLU A 3 12.63 12.94 10.95
C GLU A 3 11.65 13.61 9.99
N ALA A 4 11.40 12.99 8.83
CA ALA A 4 10.46 13.50 7.83
C ALA A 4 9.00 13.47 8.33
N VAL A 5 8.62 12.42 9.06
CA VAL A 5 7.29 12.36 9.72
C VAL A 5 7.16 13.46 10.77
N LYS A 6 8.19 13.66 11.60
CA LYS A 6 8.24 14.73 12.60
C LYS A 6 8.18 16.11 11.95
N GLU A 7 8.86 16.33 10.83
CA GLU A 7 8.82 17.60 10.08
C GLU A 7 7.40 17.92 9.59
N ILE A 8 6.68 16.92 9.06
CA ILE A 8 5.26 17.08 8.69
C ILE A 8 4.41 17.44 9.91
N GLY A 9 4.61 16.77 11.04
CA GLY A 9 3.90 17.12 12.28
C GLY A 9 4.16 18.55 12.74
N GLU A 10 5.40 19.04 12.66
CA GLU A 10 5.72 20.43 12.98
C GLU A 10 5.01 21.42 12.06
N ILE A 11 4.95 21.13 10.75
CA ILE A 11 4.24 21.97 9.78
C ILE A 11 2.75 22.04 10.11
N ILE A 12 2.11 20.92 10.41
CA ILE A 12 0.68 20.86 10.74
C ILE A 12 0.38 21.59 12.06
N ILE A 13 1.21 21.38 13.09
CA ILE A 13 1.07 22.08 14.37
C ILE A 13 1.14 23.59 14.17
N GLN A 14 2.11 24.07 13.38
CA GLN A 14 2.28 25.49 13.08
C GLN A 14 1.14 26.06 12.24
N LYS A 15 0.74 25.36 11.16
CA LYS A 15 -0.29 25.79 10.21
C LYS A 15 -1.67 25.90 10.86
N GLU A 16 -2.04 24.92 11.67
CA GLU A 16 -3.33 24.88 12.37
C GLU A 16 -3.30 25.64 13.71
N LYS A 17 -2.14 26.18 14.11
CA LYS A 17 -1.92 26.84 15.41
C LYS A 17 -2.37 25.98 16.59
N LYS A 18 -2.10 24.67 16.49
CA LYS A 18 -2.55 23.68 17.47
C LYS A 18 -1.97 23.97 18.83
N ASP A 19 -2.84 23.99 19.84
CA ASP A 19 -2.39 24.06 21.22
C ASP A 19 -1.93 22.69 21.74
N LEU A 20 -1.31 22.68 22.92
CA LEU A 20 -0.82 21.46 23.56
C LEU A 20 -1.93 20.41 23.77
N MET A 21 -3.15 20.87 24.05
CA MET A 21 -4.30 20.01 24.34
C MET A 21 -4.79 19.33 23.06
N GLU A 22 -4.88 20.07 21.96
CA GLU A 22 -5.31 19.56 20.65
C GLU A 22 -4.37 18.47 20.11
N ILE A 23 -3.07 18.58 20.40
CA ILE A 23 -2.07 17.55 20.08
C ILE A 23 -2.28 16.31 20.95
N MET A 24 -2.62 16.50 22.23
CA MET A 24 -2.79 15.40 23.18
C MET A 24 -4.12 14.64 23.01
N VAL A 25 -5.19 15.29 22.56
CA VAL A 25 -6.51 14.66 22.40
C VAL A 25 -6.56 13.81 21.12
N GLU A 26 -6.88 12.54 21.28
CA GLU A 26 -7.12 11.59 20.20
C GLU A 26 -8.57 11.69 19.69
N ASP A 27 -8.77 11.34 18.43
CA ASP A 27 -10.11 11.15 17.88
C ASP A 27 -10.58 9.71 18.21
N PRO A 28 -11.64 9.53 19.02
CA PRO A 28 -12.15 8.20 19.34
C PRO A 28 -12.64 7.45 18.08
N ASN A 29 -13.08 8.17 17.05
CA ASN A 29 -13.63 7.65 15.81
C ASN A 29 -12.67 7.77 14.60
N ILE A 30 -11.35 7.77 14.83
CA ILE A 30 -10.36 7.81 13.72
C ILE A 30 -10.54 6.66 12.70
N SER A 31 -11.13 5.53 13.11
CA SER A 31 -11.39 4.38 12.23
C SER A 31 -12.73 4.43 11.49
N GLY A 32 -13.56 5.43 11.76
CA GLY A 32 -14.93 5.56 11.26
C GLY A 32 -15.93 4.56 11.86
N LYS A 33 -15.52 3.74 12.84
CA LYS A 33 -16.38 2.72 13.47
C LYS A 33 -17.13 3.20 14.70
N TYR A 34 -16.60 4.17 15.44
CA TYR A 34 -17.15 4.65 16.71
C TYR A 34 -18.15 5.78 16.46
N THR A 35 -19.33 5.40 15.98
CA THR A 35 -20.38 6.32 15.52
C THR A 35 -21.30 6.82 16.63
N GLN A 36 -21.28 6.17 17.80
CA GLN A 36 -22.20 6.45 18.91
C GLN A 36 -21.45 6.79 20.19
N VAL A 37 -22.03 7.68 20.99
CA VAL A 37 -21.51 8.15 22.27
C VAL A 37 -22.52 7.85 23.36
N VAL A 38 -22.12 7.07 24.35
CA VAL A 38 -22.92 6.86 25.56
C VAL A 38 -22.44 7.82 26.64
N ILE A 39 -23.36 8.59 27.19
CA ILE A 39 -23.06 9.67 28.12
C ILE A 39 -23.65 9.31 29.47
N ILE A 40 -22.81 9.25 30.50
CA ILE A 40 -23.27 9.16 31.88
C ILE A 40 -23.44 10.59 32.39
N ILE A 41 -24.69 11.00 32.63
CA ILE A 41 -25.03 12.33 33.10
C ILE A 41 -25.08 12.33 34.62
N LEU A 42 -24.34 13.25 35.22
CA LEU A 42 -24.21 13.42 36.67
C LEU A 42 -24.69 14.82 37.06
N GLU A 43 -25.55 14.91 38.06
CA GLU A 43 -26.08 16.16 38.61
C GLU A 43 -25.13 16.68 39.69
N LYS A 44 -24.68 17.93 39.56
CA LYS A 44 -23.91 18.63 40.58
C LYS A 44 -24.83 19.45 41.47
N ARG A 45 -24.74 19.25 42.77
CA ARG A 45 -25.39 20.07 43.81
C ARG A 45 -24.33 20.43 44.84
N ASP A 46 -23.85 21.67 44.81
CA ASP A 46 -22.68 22.11 45.59
C ASP A 46 -21.46 21.20 45.34
N ASN A 47 -20.88 20.60 46.40
CA ASN A 47 -19.79 19.62 46.32
C ASN A 47 -20.26 18.17 46.17
N GLN A 48 -21.58 17.94 46.02
CA GLN A 48 -22.13 16.61 45.81
C GLN A 48 -22.41 16.34 44.33
N VAL A 49 -22.12 15.12 43.93
CA VAL A 49 -22.40 14.59 42.59
C VAL A 49 -23.38 13.44 42.76
N LEU A 50 -24.48 13.47 42.02
CA LEU A 50 -25.54 12.46 42.03
C LEU A 50 -25.72 11.90 40.62
N PHE A 51 -26.00 10.61 40.49
CA PHE A 51 -26.31 10.03 39.19
C PHE A 51 -27.68 10.52 38.69
N GLY A 52 -27.72 11.02 37.46
CA GLY A 52 -28.96 11.41 36.78
C GLY A 52 -29.46 10.27 35.89
N GLU A 53 -28.84 10.13 34.73
CA GLU A 53 -29.26 9.18 33.68
C GLU A 53 -28.08 8.76 32.79
N VAL A 54 -28.31 7.74 31.95
CA VAL A 54 -27.43 7.42 30.82
C VAL A 54 -28.16 7.79 29.54
N ASP A 55 -27.53 8.64 28.74
CA ASP A 55 -28.04 9.12 27.46
C ASP A 55 -27.17 8.62 26.30
N ILE A 56 -27.68 8.74 25.08
CA ILE A 56 -26.98 8.41 23.84
C ILE A 56 -27.06 9.56 22.84
N GLU A 57 -25.93 9.86 22.20
CA GLU A 57 -25.87 10.76 21.06
C GLU A 57 -25.02 10.19 19.93
N GLU A 58 -25.25 10.67 18.71
CA GLU A 58 -24.35 10.41 17.58
C GLU A 58 -23.01 11.12 17.78
N TYR A 59 -21.93 10.48 17.34
CA TYR A 59 -20.60 11.07 17.36
C TYR A 59 -20.52 12.33 16.51
N ASP A 60 -20.00 13.39 17.10
CA ASP A 60 -19.73 14.66 16.43
C ASP A 60 -18.23 15.00 16.51
N SER A 61 -17.58 15.09 15.35
CA SER A 61 -16.15 15.42 15.27
C SER A 61 -15.82 16.82 15.78
N SER A 62 -16.79 17.75 15.78
CA SER A 62 -16.62 19.09 16.36
C SER A 62 -16.54 19.06 17.89
N LYS A 63 -17.07 18.01 18.53
CA LYS A 63 -17.04 17.81 19.99
C LYS A 63 -15.78 17.06 20.46
N LYS A 64 -14.81 16.77 19.60
CA LYS A 64 -13.58 16.04 19.96
C LYS A 64 -12.90 16.59 21.23
N MET A 65 -12.75 17.90 21.34
CA MET A 65 -12.15 18.55 22.52
C MET A 65 -13.03 18.47 23.76
N LYS A 66 -14.35 18.38 23.60
CA LYS A 66 -15.31 18.16 24.69
C LYS A 66 -15.25 16.74 25.24
N TYR A 67 -15.01 15.75 24.37
CA TYR A 67 -14.86 14.36 24.79
C TYR A 67 -13.54 14.09 25.55
N LEU A 68 -12.48 14.86 25.27
CA LEU A 68 -11.17 14.77 25.93
C LEU A 68 -10.59 13.35 25.92
N TYR A 69 -10.74 12.61 24.82
CA TYR A 69 -10.31 11.21 24.73
C TYR A 69 -8.79 11.08 24.47
N ARG A 70 -8.12 10.18 25.19
CA ARG A 70 -6.80 9.64 24.82
C ARG A 70 -6.63 8.26 25.44
N SER A 71 -6.28 7.28 24.63
CA SER A 71 -6.10 5.90 25.08
C SER A 71 -4.98 5.78 26.12
N GLY A 72 -5.23 5.01 27.18
CA GLY A 72 -4.24 4.62 28.18
C GLY A 72 -3.81 3.16 28.03
N ALA A 73 -3.24 2.60 29.09
CA ALA A 73 -2.90 1.18 29.12
C ALA A 73 -4.14 0.28 28.91
N ALA A 74 -3.98 -0.84 28.21
CA ALA A 74 -5.10 -1.72 27.80
C ALA A 74 -6.04 -2.10 28.97
N ASN A 75 -5.48 -2.52 30.10
CA ASN A 75 -6.24 -2.94 31.30
C ASN A 75 -6.35 -1.85 32.38
N GLY A 76 -5.86 -0.64 32.12
CA GLY A 76 -5.94 0.49 33.04
C GLY A 76 -6.88 1.58 32.53
N PRO A 77 -7.17 2.62 33.33
CA PRO A 77 -7.90 3.78 32.85
C PRO A 77 -7.17 4.50 31.72
N ASP A 78 -8.00 5.14 30.89
CA ASP A 78 -7.58 6.12 29.90
C ASP A 78 -7.22 7.45 30.60
N PHE A 79 -6.72 8.44 29.88
CA PHE A 79 -6.23 9.69 30.48
C PHE A 79 -7.35 10.61 31.01
N SER A 80 -8.59 10.34 30.61
CA SER A 80 -9.83 10.97 31.05
C SER A 80 -10.87 9.87 31.30
N PRO A 81 -12.03 10.15 31.92
CA PRO A 81 -13.13 9.18 32.02
C PRO A 81 -13.92 9.12 30.69
N THR A 82 -13.21 9.06 29.57
CA THR A 82 -13.75 8.82 28.24
C THR A 82 -13.05 7.61 27.65
N ALA A 83 -13.79 6.60 27.21
CA ALA A 83 -13.20 5.33 26.78
C ALA A 83 -14.02 4.59 25.72
N LYS A 84 -13.33 3.87 24.84
CA LYS A 84 -13.97 2.98 23.85
C LYS A 84 -14.63 1.79 24.56
N LEU A 85 -15.91 1.58 24.29
CA LEU A 85 -16.70 0.51 24.89
C LEU A 85 -16.33 -0.84 24.27
N THR A 86 -15.97 -1.78 25.13
CA THR A 86 -15.76 -3.19 24.77
C THR A 86 -16.84 -4.04 25.42
N GLU A 87 -16.69 -4.30 26.72
CA GLU A 87 -17.72 -4.88 27.57
C GLU A 87 -18.16 -3.82 28.59
N PRO A 88 -19.47 -3.54 28.76
CA PRO A 88 -19.95 -2.47 29.64
C PRO A 88 -19.41 -2.52 31.07
N GLN A 89 -19.47 -3.68 31.72
CA GLN A 89 -18.99 -3.83 33.10
C GLN A 89 -17.49 -3.60 33.25
N LYS A 90 -16.67 -4.20 32.37
CA LYS A 90 -15.21 -4.04 32.39
C LYS A 90 -14.80 -2.62 32.03
N THR A 91 -15.42 -2.04 31.01
CA THR A 91 -15.11 -0.67 30.55
C THR A 91 -15.45 0.33 31.65
N PHE A 92 -16.65 0.28 32.22
CA PHE A 92 -17.03 1.18 33.32
C PHE A 92 -16.10 1.03 34.53
N THR A 93 -15.85 -0.21 34.96
CA THR A 93 -15.02 -0.47 36.15
C THR A 93 -13.57 -0.03 35.95
N ASN A 94 -12.94 -0.39 34.83
CA ASN A 94 -11.51 -0.17 34.61
C ASN A 94 -11.20 1.22 34.07
N LYS A 95 -12.10 1.78 33.24
CA LYS A 95 -11.85 3.03 32.52
C LYS A 95 -12.48 4.24 33.21
N ILE A 96 -13.75 4.16 33.61
CA ILE A 96 -14.47 5.30 34.22
C ILE A 96 -14.19 5.37 35.72
N LEU A 97 -14.59 4.33 36.46
CA LEU A 97 -14.35 4.26 37.90
C LEU A 97 -12.86 4.11 38.23
N GLY A 98 -12.13 3.33 37.43
CA GLY A 98 -10.68 3.18 37.54
C GLY A 98 -9.93 4.50 37.37
N TRP A 99 -10.43 5.42 36.52
CA TRP A 99 -9.87 6.76 36.37
C TRP A 99 -10.05 7.56 37.67
N ALA A 100 -11.27 7.66 38.20
CA ALA A 100 -11.55 8.41 39.42
C ALA A 100 -10.72 7.87 40.62
N ASN A 101 -10.61 6.55 40.73
CA ASN A 101 -9.76 5.89 41.73
C ASN A 101 -8.29 6.30 41.61
N ARG A 102 -7.76 6.28 40.39
CA ARG A 102 -6.34 6.59 40.15
C ARG A 102 -6.03 8.07 40.36
N VAL A 103 -6.97 8.98 40.09
CA VAL A 103 -6.81 10.42 40.38
C VAL A 103 -6.57 10.64 41.87
N LEU A 104 -7.40 10.04 42.72
CA LEU A 104 -7.28 10.16 44.17
C LEU A 104 -6.02 9.48 44.74
N GLN A 105 -5.46 8.48 44.05
CA GLN A 105 -4.23 7.81 44.50
C GLN A 105 -2.95 8.54 44.11
N ARG A 106 -2.91 9.19 42.94
CA ARG A 106 -1.66 9.70 42.34
C ARG A 106 -1.55 11.22 42.28
N ASN A 107 -2.65 11.97 42.43
CA ASN A 107 -2.68 13.41 42.17
C ASN A 107 -3.15 14.24 43.36
N LEU A 108 -2.99 13.72 44.58
CA LEU A 108 -3.34 14.45 45.79
C LEU A 108 -2.65 15.82 45.86
N ASP A 109 -1.41 15.95 45.38
CA ASP A 109 -0.69 17.22 45.47
C ASP A 109 -1.06 18.21 44.36
N LEU A 110 -1.74 17.75 43.30
CA LEU A 110 -2.18 18.57 42.18
C LEU A 110 -3.50 19.30 42.46
N LEU A 111 -4.32 18.73 43.33
CA LEU A 111 -5.72 19.13 43.53
C LEU A 111 -5.89 20.04 44.74
N SER A 112 -6.71 21.09 44.60
CA SER A 112 -7.19 21.88 45.74
C SER A 112 -8.07 21.01 46.66
N LEU A 113 -8.36 21.51 47.87
CA LEU A 113 -9.24 20.79 48.81
C LEU A 113 -10.62 20.54 48.18
N GLU A 114 -11.19 21.56 47.53
CA GLU A 114 -12.48 21.50 46.84
C GLU A 114 -12.45 20.54 45.65
N GLU A 115 -11.38 20.56 44.83
CA GLU A 115 -11.23 19.62 43.71
C GLU A 115 -11.14 18.18 44.20
N LYS A 116 -10.51 17.92 45.34
CA LYS A 116 -10.46 16.58 45.97
C LYS A 116 -11.83 16.13 46.44
N GLU A 117 -12.56 16.99 47.13
CA GLU A 117 -13.92 16.70 47.60
C GLU A 117 -14.85 16.37 46.43
N PHE A 118 -14.76 17.16 45.35
CA PHE A 118 -15.53 16.90 44.14
C PHE A 118 -15.21 15.53 43.52
N ILE A 119 -13.93 15.19 43.30
CA ILE A 119 -13.55 13.88 42.74
C ILE A 119 -13.91 12.72 43.69
N GLN A 120 -13.83 12.93 45.01
CA GLN A 120 -14.29 11.95 45.99
C GLN A 120 -15.80 11.73 45.92
N SER A 121 -16.60 12.79 45.80
CA SER A 121 -18.05 12.66 45.63
C SER A 121 -18.39 11.98 44.30
N LEU A 122 -17.72 12.38 43.20
CA LEU A 122 -17.86 11.74 41.89
C LEU A 122 -17.57 10.24 41.96
N LYS A 123 -16.44 9.86 42.58
CA LYS A 123 -16.06 8.46 42.73
C LYS A 123 -17.13 7.70 43.52
N ARG A 124 -17.54 8.22 44.69
CA ARG A 124 -18.53 7.57 45.55
C ARG A 124 -19.82 7.31 44.79
N GLU A 125 -20.29 8.31 44.05
CA GLU A 125 -21.51 8.17 43.25
C GLU A 125 -21.37 7.13 42.14
N LEU A 126 -20.25 7.12 41.41
CA LEU A 126 -19.97 6.10 40.40
C LEU A 126 -19.88 4.68 40.99
N GLU A 127 -19.45 4.53 42.25
CA GLU A 127 -19.44 3.25 42.96
C GLU A 127 -20.84 2.82 43.38
N THR A 128 -21.63 3.73 43.98
CA THR A 128 -23.00 3.48 44.42
C THR A 128 -23.92 3.14 43.24
N SER A 129 -23.83 3.91 42.15
CA SER A 129 -24.69 3.77 40.98
C SER A 129 -24.13 2.80 39.92
N LYS A 130 -23.04 2.08 40.23
CA LYS A 130 -22.32 1.18 39.30
C LYS A 130 -23.24 0.19 38.58
N TYR A 131 -24.07 -0.55 39.33
CA TYR A 131 -24.94 -1.59 38.76
C TYR A 131 -25.92 -0.98 37.75
N LEU A 132 -26.62 0.07 38.18
CA LEU A 132 -27.60 0.79 37.37
C LEU A 132 -26.98 1.35 36.09
N ILE A 133 -25.83 2.03 36.19
CA ILE A 133 -25.13 2.56 35.03
C ILE A 133 -24.75 1.43 34.06
N THR A 134 -24.14 0.35 34.55
CA THR A 134 -23.72 -0.75 33.68
C THR A 134 -24.89 -1.48 33.02
N GLU A 135 -26.04 -1.56 33.69
CA GLU A 135 -27.26 -2.14 33.13
C GLU A 135 -27.82 -1.28 32.00
N GLN A 136 -27.89 0.05 32.20
CA GLN A 136 -28.36 0.98 31.16
C GLN A 136 -27.43 0.97 29.93
N ILE A 137 -26.10 1.00 30.14
CA ILE A 137 -25.12 0.89 29.06
C ILE A 137 -25.26 -0.44 28.31
N GLN A 138 -25.54 -1.55 29.02
CA GLN A 138 -25.74 -2.86 28.41
C GLN A 138 -26.97 -2.88 27.49
N LYS A 139 -28.09 -2.30 27.93
CA LYS A 139 -29.31 -2.17 27.09
C LYS A 139 -29.02 -1.40 25.81
N ILE A 140 -28.37 -0.24 25.92
CA ILE A 140 -27.96 0.57 24.76
C ILE A 140 -27.04 -0.23 23.82
N ARG A 141 -26.08 -0.99 24.38
CA ARG A 141 -25.15 -1.80 23.57
C ARG A 141 -25.88 -2.90 22.79
N GLU A 142 -26.95 -3.46 23.33
CA GLU A 142 -27.75 -4.52 22.67
C GLU A 142 -28.58 -3.99 21.50
N GLU A 143 -28.98 -2.72 21.55
CA GLU A 143 -29.73 -2.05 20.48
C GLU A 143 -28.83 -1.64 19.29
N ILE A 144 -27.52 -1.46 19.52
CA ILE A 144 -26.56 -1.01 18.50
C ILE A 144 -25.90 -2.21 17.80
N PRO A 145 -25.81 -2.21 16.45
CA PRO A 145 -25.13 -3.27 15.70
C PRO A 145 -23.70 -3.50 16.20
N ARG A 146 -23.30 -4.77 16.40
CA ARG A 146 -21.95 -5.10 16.92
C ARG A 146 -20.78 -4.53 16.11
N LYS A 147 -21.00 -4.28 14.81
CA LYS A 147 -20.02 -3.67 13.90
C LYS A 147 -19.76 -2.20 14.20
N GLU A 148 -20.71 -1.52 14.83
CA GLU A 148 -20.60 -0.14 15.28
C GLU A 148 -19.95 -0.10 16.66
N GLY A 149 -18.92 0.72 16.76
CA GLY A 149 -18.23 1.04 17.99
C GLY A 149 -19.01 2.08 18.77
N ILE A 150 -18.92 1.98 20.09
CA ILE A 150 -19.46 2.96 21.02
C ILE A 150 -18.28 3.45 21.85
N PHE A 151 -18.28 4.71 22.23
CA PHE A 151 -17.44 5.17 23.34
C PHE A 151 -18.30 5.79 24.43
N ILE A 152 -17.80 5.76 25.65
CA ILE A 152 -18.47 6.26 26.85
C ILE A 152 -17.76 7.52 27.31
N THR A 153 -18.50 8.52 27.78
CA THR A 153 -17.97 9.73 28.44
C THR A 153 -18.89 10.16 29.59
N LEU A 154 -18.49 11.21 30.31
CA LEU A 154 -19.30 11.83 31.37
C LEU A 154 -19.77 13.23 30.94
N LYS A 155 -20.97 13.61 31.39
CA LYS A 155 -21.41 15.00 31.46
C LYS A 155 -21.75 15.36 32.91
N LEU A 156 -21.49 16.60 33.26
CA LEU A 156 -21.90 17.19 34.52
C LEU A 156 -22.98 18.24 34.25
N ARG A 157 -24.17 18.06 34.85
CA ARG A 157 -25.26 19.02 34.82
C ARG A 157 -25.19 19.89 36.08
N ASP A 158 -25.04 21.20 35.90
CA ASP A 158 -25.01 22.20 36.99
C ASP A 158 -26.14 23.20 36.72
N GLY A 159 -27.27 23.03 37.42
CA GLY A 159 -28.51 23.75 37.12
C GLY A 159 -29.08 23.37 35.75
N ASN A 160 -29.16 24.34 34.83
CA ASN A 160 -29.68 24.14 33.47
C ASN A 160 -28.58 23.92 32.41
N GLU A 161 -27.31 23.97 32.81
CA GLU A 161 -26.19 23.81 31.88
C GLU A 161 -25.57 22.42 32.00
N GLU A 162 -25.16 21.86 30.86
CA GLU A 162 -24.45 20.59 30.79
C GLU A 162 -23.04 20.80 30.24
N TYR A 163 -22.05 20.26 30.95
CA TYR A 163 -20.65 20.33 30.60
C TYR A 163 -20.10 18.94 30.35
N TYR A 164 -19.45 18.72 29.21
CA TYR A 164 -18.65 17.51 29.04
C TYR A 164 -17.38 17.62 29.88
N VAL A 165 -16.70 16.49 30.10
CA VAL A 165 -15.41 16.47 30.80
C VAL A 165 -14.37 17.41 30.18
N GLY A 166 -14.38 17.56 28.86
CA GLY A 166 -13.52 18.49 28.16
C GLY A 166 -13.93 19.94 28.30
N ASP A 167 -15.12 20.28 28.81
CA ASP A 167 -15.51 21.67 29.11
C ASP A 167 -15.05 22.09 30.53
N ILE A 168 -14.75 21.13 31.40
CA ILE A 168 -14.47 21.35 32.82
C ILE A 168 -12.94 21.52 33.05
N PRO A 169 -12.46 22.66 33.60
CA PRO A 169 -11.03 22.94 33.79
C PRO A 169 -10.27 21.89 34.61
N LEU A 170 -10.90 21.34 35.64
CA LEU A 170 -10.33 20.30 36.50
C LEU A 170 -9.92 19.05 35.70
N PHE A 171 -10.78 18.56 34.80
CA PHE A 171 -10.49 17.38 33.99
C PHE A 171 -9.38 17.64 32.99
N ARG A 172 -9.36 18.82 32.36
CA ARG A 172 -8.25 19.27 31.48
C ARG A 172 -6.91 19.29 32.21
N LYS A 173 -6.89 19.84 33.43
CA LYS A 173 -5.71 19.90 34.30
C LYS A 173 -5.19 18.51 34.66
N ILE A 174 -6.07 17.59 35.07
CA ILE A 174 -5.71 16.20 35.37
C ILE A 174 -5.15 15.50 34.12
N PHE A 175 -5.81 15.68 32.97
CA PHE A 175 -5.45 15.05 31.70
C PHE A 175 -4.02 15.41 31.27
N ILE A 176 -3.67 16.69 31.24
CA ILE A 176 -2.32 17.15 30.87
C ILE A 176 -1.26 16.60 31.85
N SER A 177 -1.52 16.72 33.15
CA SER A 177 -0.60 16.24 34.18
C SER A 177 -0.31 14.74 34.06
N TRP A 178 -1.33 13.93 33.77
CA TRP A 178 -1.16 12.49 33.63
C TRP A 178 -0.36 12.10 32.41
N ILE A 179 -0.58 12.74 31.26
CA ILE A 179 0.18 12.47 30.03
C ILE A 179 1.66 12.81 30.25
N GLN A 180 1.95 13.93 30.91
CA GLN A 180 3.31 14.31 31.26
C GLN A 180 3.95 13.27 32.20
N ALA A 181 3.25 12.89 33.28
CA ALA A 181 3.74 11.90 34.24
C ALA A 181 3.92 10.50 33.61
N ASP A 182 3.10 10.12 32.62
CA ASP A 182 3.28 8.86 31.89
C ASP A 182 4.53 8.89 31.02
N ASN A 183 4.75 9.99 30.30
CA ASN A 183 5.98 10.19 29.52
C ASN A 183 7.23 10.15 30.39
N GLU A 184 7.21 10.78 31.56
CA GLU A 184 8.36 10.78 32.50
C GLU A 184 8.68 9.40 33.08
N LYS A 185 7.71 8.48 33.17
CA LYS A 185 8.00 7.09 33.56
C LYS A 185 8.82 6.34 32.53
N ARG A 186 8.77 6.78 31.27
CA ARG A 186 9.55 6.19 30.17
C ARG A 186 10.98 6.73 30.11
N GLY A 187 11.40 7.43 31.16
CA GLY A 187 12.68 8.10 31.27
C GLY A 187 12.51 9.59 31.54
N LYS A 188 13.55 10.21 32.10
CA LYS A 188 13.67 11.66 32.25
C LYS A 188 15.14 12.03 32.39
N GLN A 189 15.93 11.62 31.40
CA GLN A 189 17.37 11.79 31.43
C GLN A 189 17.77 13.00 30.62
N PHE A 190 18.74 13.78 31.09
CA PHE A 190 19.26 14.90 30.32
C PHE A 190 20.29 14.38 29.31
N ALA A 191 19.89 14.24 28.05
CA ALA A 191 20.72 13.65 26.99
C ALA A 191 20.40 14.26 25.61
N THR A 192 21.10 13.82 24.57
CA THR A 192 20.84 14.24 23.19
C THR A 192 19.62 13.52 22.64
N CYS A 193 18.62 14.27 22.19
CA CYS A 193 17.48 13.71 21.45
C CYS A 193 17.93 13.20 20.07
N SER A 194 17.57 11.97 19.72
CA SER A 194 17.95 11.32 18.46
C SER A 194 17.27 11.87 17.20
N ILE A 195 16.27 12.74 17.35
CA ILE A 195 15.53 13.35 16.23
C ILE A 195 15.97 14.79 15.99
N CYS A 196 15.98 15.64 17.02
CA CYS A 196 16.36 17.06 16.87
C CYS A 196 17.82 17.35 17.19
N ASN A 197 18.58 16.36 17.67
CA ASN A 197 19.99 16.46 18.04
C ASN A 197 20.31 17.51 19.14
N GLN A 198 19.30 18.04 19.84
CA GLN A 198 19.46 18.96 20.96
C GLN A 198 19.63 18.20 22.29
N LYS A 199 20.43 18.74 23.21
CA LYS A 199 20.54 18.25 24.60
C LYS A 199 19.39 18.79 25.46
N LYS A 200 18.52 17.89 25.92
CA LYS A 200 17.37 18.20 26.80
C LYS A 200 16.88 16.94 27.53
N ASN A 201 15.82 17.08 28.32
CA ASN A 201 15.18 15.91 28.92
C ASN A 201 14.60 15.00 27.82
N VAL A 202 15.03 13.75 27.82
CA VAL A 202 14.58 12.71 26.89
C VAL A 202 13.87 11.57 27.61
N ILE A 203 13.00 10.93 26.85
CA ILE A 203 12.21 9.77 27.20
C ILE A 203 12.43 8.69 26.13
N LEU A 204 12.00 7.46 26.39
CA LEU A 204 11.90 6.44 25.35
C LEU A 204 10.85 6.84 24.30
N GLY A 205 11.21 6.76 23.02
CA GLY A 205 10.35 7.08 21.88
C GLY A 205 9.38 5.99 21.44
N ASP A 206 8.93 5.16 22.37
CA ASP A 206 7.97 4.09 22.11
C ASP A 206 6.52 4.60 21.96
N GLY A 207 5.66 3.75 21.40
CA GLY A 207 4.23 4.00 21.29
C GLY A 207 3.78 4.84 20.10
N VAL A 208 4.70 5.43 19.33
CA VAL A 208 4.32 6.15 18.09
C VAL A 208 4.13 5.17 16.93
N TYR A 209 5.13 4.33 16.66
CA TYR A 209 5.02 3.22 15.71
C TYR A 209 5.19 1.89 16.42
N SER A 210 4.30 0.93 16.17
CA SER A 210 4.29 -0.33 16.93
C SER A 210 5.33 -1.34 16.45
N PHE A 211 6.01 -1.08 15.32
CA PHE A 211 7.18 -1.87 14.91
C PHE A 211 8.42 -1.62 15.79
N PHE A 212 8.46 -0.52 16.55
CA PHE A 212 9.47 -0.31 17.58
C PHE A 212 8.95 -0.86 18.91
N THR A 213 9.65 -1.86 19.45
CA THR A 213 9.26 -2.54 20.68
C THR A 213 10.47 -2.85 21.55
N ILE A 214 10.26 -2.82 22.86
CA ILE A 214 11.22 -3.20 23.92
C ILE A 214 10.66 -4.34 24.79
N ASP A 215 9.63 -5.04 24.31
CA ASP A 215 8.94 -6.14 25.00
C ASP A 215 9.84 -7.32 25.37
N LYS A 216 10.94 -7.50 24.63
CA LYS A 216 11.92 -8.55 24.87
C LYS A 216 13.24 -7.95 25.35
N PRO A 217 13.88 -8.52 26.38
CA PRO A 217 15.17 -8.03 26.88
C PRO A 217 16.22 -7.89 25.77
N GLY A 218 16.24 -8.83 24.81
CA GLY A 218 17.18 -8.82 23.68
C GLY A 218 17.06 -7.61 22.74
N PHE A 219 15.97 -6.83 22.82
CA PHE A 219 15.84 -5.57 22.08
C PHE A 219 16.48 -4.39 22.80
N ILE A 220 16.87 -4.52 24.06
CA ILE A 220 17.40 -3.42 24.88
C ILE A 220 18.93 -3.35 24.77
N THR A 221 19.42 -2.28 24.14
CA THR A 221 20.86 -2.05 23.90
C THR A 221 21.65 -1.71 25.17
N GLY A 222 20.96 -1.30 26.24
CA GLY A 222 21.53 -0.99 27.57
C GLY A 222 21.95 -2.22 28.39
N GLY A 223 22.39 -3.30 27.75
CA GLY A 223 22.76 -4.55 28.43
C GLY A 223 21.55 -5.31 28.97
N PHE A 224 20.43 -5.31 28.24
CA PHE A 224 19.18 -6.01 28.59
C PHE A 224 18.49 -5.49 29.87
N ARG A 225 18.83 -4.27 30.32
CA ARG A 225 18.27 -3.62 31.51
C ARG A 225 17.13 -2.68 31.16
N GLU A 226 15.94 -2.91 31.70
CA GLU A 226 14.73 -2.15 31.38
C GLU A 226 14.86 -0.67 31.75
N GLU A 227 15.52 -0.35 32.86
CA GLU A 227 15.81 1.01 33.30
C GLU A 227 16.71 1.79 32.32
N GLU A 228 17.41 1.10 31.42
CA GLU A 228 18.27 1.67 30.38
C GLU A 228 17.61 1.68 29.00
N ALA A 229 16.36 1.21 28.87
CA ALA A 229 15.69 1.09 27.59
C ALA A 229 15.55 2.43 26.84
N TRP A 230 15.44 3.55 27.57
CA TRP A 230 15.37 4.91 27.01
C TRP A 230 16.55 5.24 26.07
N LYS A 231 17.71 4.57 26.24
CA LYS A 231 18.89 4.74 25.37
C LYS A 231 18.69 4.21 23.94
N ASN A 232 17.74 3.28 23.72
CA ASN A 232 17.49 2.72 22.38
C ASN A 232 16.97 3.77 21.40
N PHE A 233 16.08 4.65 21.87
CA PHE A 233 15.45 5.68 21.06
C PHE A 233 15.13 6.92 21.91
N PRO A 234 16.16 7.68 22.33
CA PRO A 234 15.99 8.82 23.23
C PRO A 234 15.38 10.01 22.50
N ILE A 235 14.15 10.40 22.83
CA ILE A 235 13.48 11.54 22.21
C ILE A 235 13.00 12.56 23.24
N CYS A 236 12.99 13.83 22.88
CA CYS A 236 12.34 14.86 23.70
C CYS A 236 10.82 14.87 23.50
N ILE A 237 10.09 15.49 24.44
CA ILE A 237 8.62 15.58 24.39
C ILE A 237 8.14 16.29 23.13
N ASP A 238 8.79 17.40 22.74
CA ASP A 238 8.42 18.16 21.52
C ASP A 238 8.51 17.28 20.26
N CYS A 239 9.59 16.52 20.12
CA CYS A 239 9.75 15.60 18.99
C CYS A 239 8.75 14.45 19.04
N LYS A 240 8.41 13.93 20.23
CA LYS A 240 7.39 12.88 20.37
C LYS A 240 6.04 13.38 19.89
N GLN A 241 5.64 14.58 20.33
CA GLN A 241 4.39 15.21 19.96
C GLN A 241 4.30 15.51 18.46
N ALA A 242 5.36 16.11 17.89
CA ALA A 242 5.43 16.32 16.45
C ALA A 242 5.39 15.01 15.67
N LEU A 243 6.07 13.95 16.15
CA LEU A 243 6.04 12.65 15.49
C LEU A 243 4.65 11.99 15.55
N GLU A 244 3.96 12.06 16.70
CA GLU A 244 2.58 11.56 16.86
C GLU A 244 1.60 12.30 15.92
N GLU A 245 1.68 13.62 15.86
CA GLU A 245 0.82 14.43 14.98
C GLU A 245 1.14 14.19 13.50
N GLY A 246 2.43 14.08 13.16
CA GLY A 246 2.88 13.71 11.82
C GLY A 246 2.33 12.36 11.39
N LYS A 247 2.49 11.31 12.21
CA LYS A 247 1.95 9.97 11.93
C LYS A 247 0.44 10.02 11.71
N LYS A 248 -0.29 10.69 12.60
CA LYS A 248 -1.75 10.86 12.49
C LYS A 248 -2.14 11.53 11.18
N TYR A 249 -1.45 12.61 10.80
CA TYR A 249 -1.71 13.30 9.54
C TYR A 249 -1.46 12.39 8.33
N LEU A 250 -0.36 11.62 8.34
CA LEU A 250 -0.06 10.66 7.27
C LEU A 250 -1.14 9.58 7.13
N GLU A 251 -1.63 9.04 8.25
CA GLU A 251 -2.66 8.00 8.26
C GLU A 251 -4.00 8.50 7.70
N THR A 252 -4.35 9.75 7.96
CA THR A 252 -5.62 10.34 7.52
C THR A 252 -5.55 10.90 6.10
N ASN A 253 -4.45 11.55 5.72
CA ASN A 253 -4.39 12.37 4.50
C ASN A 253 -3.42 11.84 3.43
N LEU A 254 -2.31 11.21 3.83
CA LEU A 254 -1.26 10.74 2.91
C LEU A 254 -1.16 9.21 2.85
N ASN A 255 -2.30 8.55 2.94
CA ASN A 255 -2.43 7.10 2.83
C ASN A 255 -3.10 6.73 1.50
N PHE A 256 -2.40 5.93 0.69
CA PHE A 256 -2.77 5.64 -0.69
C PHE A 256 -2.68 4.15 -1.00
N ASN A 257 -3.21 3.74 -2.16
CA ASN A 257 -3.08 2.38 -2.68
C ASN A 257 -2.10 2.38 -3.86
N PHE A 258 -1.32 1.32 -4.00
CA PHE A 258 -0.41 1.09 -5.12
C PHE A 258 -0.46 -0.37 -5.55
N ALA A 259 -0.95 -0.59 -6.77
CA ALA A 259 -1.30 -1.89 -7.32
C ALA A 259 -2.16 -2.77 -6.38
N GLY A 260 -2.95 -2.20 -5.46
CA GLY A 260 -3.74 -2.90 -4.44
C GLY A 260 -3.00 -3.20 -3.12
N LEU A 261 -1.87 -2.54 -2.86
CA LEU A 261 -1.18 -2.51 -1.56
C LEU A 261 -1.27 -1.09 -0.97
N ARG A 262 -1.50 -0.98 0.34
CA ARG A 262 -1.55 0.32 1.02
C ARG A 262 -0.16 0.83 1.37
N TYR A 263 0.07 2.12 1.18
CA TYR A 263 1.30 2.79 1.59
C TYR A 263 1.01 4.18 2.17
N GLN A 264 1.88 4.61 3.08
CA GLN A 264 1.97 5.99 3.53
C GLN A 264 3.03 6.72 2.70
N LEU A 265 2.66 7.88 2.15
CA LEU A 265 3.57 8.76 1.44
C LEU A 265 4.21 9.74 2.42
N ILE A 266 5.54 9.75 2.49
CA ILE A 266 6.30 10.58 3.42
C ILE A 266 7.23 11.49 2.62
N PRO A 267 6.88 12.77 2.39
CA PRO A 267 7.77 13.73 1.75
C PRO A 267 8.94 14.06 2.68
N LYS A 268 10.12 14.27 2.09
CA LYS A 268 11.35 14.68 2.78
C LYS A 268 11.95 15.86 2.01
N PHE A 269 11.99 17.03 2.65
CA PHE A 269 12.40 18.27 2.01
C PHE A 269 13.92 18.43 2.09
N ILE A 270 14.62 18.39 0.95
CA ILE A 270 16.09 18.31 0.91
C ILE A 270 16.73 19.61 1.37
N VAL A 271 16.15 20.75 0.96
CA VAL A 271 16.62 22.10 1.27
C VAL A 271 16.01 22.67 2.55
N GLY A 272 15.29 21.85 3.32
CA GLY A 272 14.48 22.26 4.46
C GLY A 272 13.16 22.91 4.04
N LYS A 273 12.10 22.68 4.83
CA LYS A 273 10.74 23.16 4.55
C LYS A 273 10.63 24.67 4.22
N GLU A 274 11.46 25.51 4.84
CA GLU A 274 11.46 26.97 4.66
C GLU A 274 11.79 27.40 3.21
N ASN A 275 12.53 26.56 2.48
CA ASN A 275 13.02 26.83 1.13
C ASN A 275 12.19 26.10 0.05
N VAL A 276 11.11 25.44 0.43
CA VAL A 276 10.20 24.75 -0.48
C VAL A 276 9.06 25.70 -0.84
N ALA A 277 8.71 25.75 -2.13
CA ALA A 277 7.60 26.58 -2.58
C ALA A 277 6.31 26.21 -1.85
N GLN A 278 5.55 27.20 -1.41
CA GLN A 278 4.34 27.00 -0.60
C GLN A 278 3.32 26.08 -1.28
N ASP A 279 3.18 26.17 -2.60
CA ASP A 279 2.28 25.29 -3.36
C ASP A 279 2.65 23.81 -3.23
N VAL A 280 3.94 23.49 -3.15
CA VAL A 280 4.43 22.12 -2.96
C VAL A 280 4.20 21.65 -1.52
N LEU A 281 4.39 22.52 -0.53
CA LEU A 281 4.04 22.21 0.86
C LEU A 281 2.53 21.96 1.01
N ASP A 282 1.72 22.75 0.32
CA ASP A 282 0.26 22.62 0.34
C ASP A 282 -0.20 21.28 -0.25
N LEU A 283 0.49 20.71 -1.25
CA LEU A 283 0.20 19.36 -1.75
C LEU A 283 0.21 18.31 -0.62
N PHE A 284 1.06 18.48 0.38
CA PHE A 284 1.21 17.53 1.48
C PHE A 284 0.51 17.96 2.78
N THR A 285 -0.03 19.18 2.84
CA THR A 285 -0.51 19.78 4.10
C THR A 285 -1.90 20.41 3.98
N ASP A 286 -2.51 20.38 2.80
CA ASP A 286 -3.85 20.92 2.53
C ASP A 286 -4.77 19.82 1.97
N SER A 287 -5.54 19.19 2.86
CA SER A 287 -6.42 18.07 2.54
C SER A 287 -7.51 18.44 1.51
N PRO A 288 -8.18 19.61 1.59
CA PRO A 288 -9.07 20.11 0.54
C PRO A 288 -8.40 20.24 -0.84
N LYS A 289 -7.20 20.83 -0.93
CA LYS A 289 -6.46 20.90 -2.20
C LYS A 289 -6.16 19.51 -2.74
N LEU A 290 -5.67 18.60 -1.90
CA LEU A 290 -5.40 17.22 -2.29
C LEU A 290 -6.67 16.50 -2.80
N LEU A 291 -7.84 16.75 -2.20
CA LEU A 291 -9.13 16.23 -2.66
C LEU A 291 -9.62 16.87 -3.96
N SER A 292 -9.36 18.16 -4.18
CA SER A 292 -9.71 18.85 -5.43
C SER A 292 -8.86 18.38 -6.61
N LEU A 293 -7.55 18.20 -6.39
CA LEU A 293 -6.64 17.65 -7.39
C LEU A 293 -7.02 16.22 -7.75
N LYS A 294 -7.47 15.41 -6.78
CA LYS A 294 -8.05 14.07 -7.02
C LYS A 294 -9.33 14.06 -7.88
N LYS A 295 -10.02 15.18 -8.03
CA LYS A 295 -11.22 15.29 -8.87
C LYS A 295 -10.88 15.76 -10.28
N GLU A 296 -9.94 16.68 -10.42
CA GLU A 296 -9.50 17.20 -11.73
C GLU A 296 -8.72 16.17 -12.56
N SER A 297 -8.06 15.17 -11.94
CA SER A 297 -7.36 14.12 -12.69
C SER A 297 -8.21 12.91 -13.07
N GLN A 298 -9.46 12.78 -12.58
CA GLN A 298 -10.36 11.69 -12.97
C GLN A 298 -10.62 11.64 -14.48
N ASP A 299 -10.49 12.78 -15.18
CA ASP A 299 -10.63 12.88 -16.64
C ASP A 299 -9.39 12.36 -17.41
N ARG A 300 -8.32 11.93 -16.72
CA ARG A 300 -7.10 11.39 -17.33
C ARG A 300 -6.86 9.94 -16.93
N PHE A 301 -7.50 8.99 -17.64
CA PHE A 301 -7.13 7.60 -18.01
C PHE A 301 -6.08 6.78 -17.19
N LEU A 302 -5.71 7.15 -15.98
CA LEU A 302 -4.79 6.46 -15.08
C LEU A 302 -5.63 5.70 -14.07
N GLY A 303 -5.45 4.38 -13.96
CA GLY A 303 -6.17 3.59 -12.95
C GLY A 303 -6.02 4.24 -11.57
N ASP A 304 -7.13 4.28 -10.82
CA ASP A 304 -7.40 5.05 -9.58
C ASP A 304 -6.29 5.10 -8.49
N GLU A 305 -5.23 4.31 -8.62
CA GLU A 305 -4.15 4.15 -7.64
C GLU A 305 -2.88 4.97 -7.97
N GLU A 306 -2.70 5.42 -9.23
CA GLU A 306 -1.45 6.10 -9.67
C GLU A 306 -1.57 7.64 -9.75
N GLU A 307 -2.76 8.20 -9.49
CA GLU A 307 -3.07 9.62 -9.68
C GLU A 307 -2.14 10.57 -8.90
N ILE A 308 -1.96 10.33 -7.61
CA ILE A 308 -1.09 11.16 -6.77
C ILE A 308 0.36 11.12 -7.24
N LEU A 309 0.83 9.97 -7.75
CA LEU A 309 2.20 9.83 -8.24
C LEU A 309 2.41 10.66 -9.50
N PHE A 310 1.42 10.70 -10.38
CA PHE A 310 1.47 11.54 -11.57
C PHE A 310 1.53 13.02 -11.21
N LEU A 311 0.69 13.49 -10.29
CA LEU A 311 0.75 14.87 -9.81
C LEU A 311 2.12 15.20 -9.22
N LEU A 312 2.64 14.32 -8.37
CA LEU A 312 3.96 14.48 -7.75
C LEU A 312 5.08 14.48 -8.77
N SER A 313 4.94 13.72 -9.87
CA SER A 313 5.91 13.77 -10.97
C SER A 313 6.03 15.16 -11.57
N GLN A 314 5.02 16.03 -11.49
CA GLN A 314 5.11 17.40 -12.03
C GLN A 314 5.89 18.37 -11.13
N THR A 315 6.29 17.94 -9.93
CA THR A 315 7.02 18.78 -8.96
C THR A 315 8.54 18.80 -9.24
N GLN A 316 9.24 19.82 -8.74
CA GLN A 316 10.70 19.91 -8.87
C GLN A 316 11.43 18.97 -7.88
N ASP A 317 12.69 18.64 -8.17
CA ASP A 317 13.53 17.77 -7.32
C ASP A 317 14.09 18.51 -6.09
N ASN A 318 13.26 19.28 -5.39
CA ASN A 318 13.59 19.93 -4.12
C ASN A 318 13.17 19.09 -2.88
N LEU A 319 12.56 17.94 -3.13
CA LEU A 319 12.15 16.95 -2.14
C LEU A 319 12.39 15.53 -2.66
N THR A 320 12.46 14.58 -1.73
CA THR A 320 12.32 13.16 -2.04
C THR A 320 11.05 12.59 -1.43
N LEU A 321 10.53 11.54 -2.06
CA LEU A 321 9.33 10.83 -1.65
C LEU A 321 9.74 9.49 -1.06
N ASN A 322 9.24 9.18 0.14
CA ASN A 322 9.39 7.86 0.72
C ASN A 322 8.03 7.15 0.77
N PHE A 323 8.03 5.87 0.44
CA PHE A 323 6.83 5.03 0.40
C PHE A 323 6.94 3.95 1.47
N LEU A 324 6.12 4.07 2.52
CA LEU A 324 6.09 3.12 3.62
C LEU A 324 4.90 2.17 3.47
N PHE A 325 5.16 0.94 3.05
CA PHE A 325 4.15 -0.11 2.92
C PHE A 325 3.99 -0.83 4.26
N LEU A 326 2.84 -0.65 4.91
CA LEU A 326 2.53 -1.25 6.22
C LEU A 326 1.38 -2.23 6.12
N LEU A 327 1.55 -3.39 6.75
CA LEU A 327 0.48 -4.33 7.04
C LEU A 327 0.12 -4.24 8.52
N LYS A 328 -1.08 -3.76 8.83
CA LYS A 328 -1.64 -3.78 10.19
C LYS A 328 -2.24 -5.17 10.46
N GLN A 329 -1.66 -5.92 11.40
CA GLN A 329 -2.19 -7.21 11.88
C GLN A 329 -2.41 -7.12 13.39
N GLN A 330 -3.68 -7.09 13.83
CA GLN A 330 -4.05 -6.84 15.23
C GLN A 330 -3.43 -5.53 15.75
N SER A 331 -2.59 -5.60 16.78
CA SER A 331 -1.84 -4.46 17.35
C SER A 331 -0.44 -4.25 16.73
N ALA A 332 -0.03 -5.11 15.79
CA ALA A 332 1.30 -5.05 15.18
C ALA A 332 1.26 -4.34 13.80
N GLU A 333 2.24 -3.46 13.59
CA GLU A 333 2.55 -2.87 12.29
C GLU A 333 3.74 -3.64 11.70
N ARG A 334 3.52 -4.37 10.61
CA ARG A 334 4.60 -5.03 9.88
C ARG A 334 4.97 -4.19 8.66
N ILE A 335 6.23 -3.80 8.58
CA ILE A 335 6.77 -3.15 7.38
C ILE A 335 6.90 -4.21 6.28
N LEU A 336 6.20 -4.00 5.16
CA LEU A 336 6.31 -4.84 3.96
C LEU A 336 7.49 -4.37 3.09
N ALA A 337 7.60 -3.05 2.90
CA ALA A 337 8.71 -2.40 2.22
C ALA A 337 8.80 -0.94 2.65
N PHE A 338 10.00 -0.37 2.55
CA PHE A 338 10.23 1.05 2.70
C PHE A 338 11.11 1.54 1.54
N ILE A 339 10.48 2.20 0.57
CA ILE A 339 11.14 2.71 -0.63
C ILE A 339 11.50 4.17 -0.36
N GLU A 340 12.78 4.41 -0.11
CA GLU A 340 13.30 5.72 0.28
C GLU A 340 13.88 6.52 -0.88
N ASP A 341 13.86 7.84 -0.68
CA ASP A 341 14.59 8.85 -1.46
C ASP A 341 14.29 8.85 -2.97
N VAL A 342 13.01 8.74 -3.33
CA VAL A 342 12.57 8.79 -4.75
C VAL A 342 12.32 10.21 -5.19
N PHE A 343 13.00 10.65 -6.25
CA PHE A 343 12.82 11.98 -6.81
C PHE A 343 11.57 12.09 -7.71
N PRO A 344 10.88 13.25 -7.73
CA PRO A 344 9.83 13.56 -8.71
C PRO A 344 10.25 13.31 -10.17
N SER A 345 11.48 13.67 -10.57
CA SER A 345 12.02 13.38 -11.91
C SER A 345 12.06 11.89 -12.24
N ARG A 346 12.28 11.03 -11.24
CA ARG A 346 12.25 9.58 -11.44
C ARG A 346 10.83 9.10 -11.73
N LEU A 347 9.83 9.65 -11.06
CA LEU A 347 8.43 9.39 -11.38
C LEU A 347 8.09 9.88 -12.79
N ARG A 348 8.57 11.07 -13.22
CA ARG A 348 8.38 11.54 -14.61
C ARG A 348 8.95 10.56 -15.63
N LYS A 349 10.16 10.04 -15.42
CA LYS A 349 10.76 9.03 -16.30
C LYS A 349 9.89 7.78 -16.36
N ILE A 350 9.39 7.29 -15.22
CA ILE A 350 8.50 6.12 -15.14
C ILE A 350 7.22 6.34 -15.96
N PHE A 351 6.55 7.48 -15.78
CA PHE A 351 5.32 7.79 -16.53
C PHE A 351 5.59 7.99 -18.02
N GLY A 352 6.68 8.66 -18.40
CA GLY A 352 7.06 8.81 -19.81
C GLY A 352 7.27 7.46 -20.50
N ILE A 353 8.02 6.55 -19.89
CA ILE A 353 8.23 5.21 -20.46
C ILE A 353 6.95 4.37 -20.44
N LYS A 354 6.11 4.50 -19.40
CA LYS A 354 4.78 3.87 -19.38
C LYS A 354 3.96 4.33 -20.59
N ASP A 355 3.91 5.62 -20.88
CA ASP A 355 3.12 6.15 -22.01
C ASP A 355 3.66 5.68 -23.37
N GLU A 356 4.98 5.53 -23.51
CA GLU A 356 5.59 4.90 -24.69
C GLU A 356 5.17 3.42 -24.86
N VAL A 357 5.12 2.67 -23.76
CA VAL A 357 4.65 1.28 -23.76
C VAL A 357 3.16 1.24 -24.12
N ASP A 358 2.34 2.11 -23.53
CA ASP A 358 0.91 2.19 -23.84
C ASP A 358 0.67 2.45 -25.33
N HIS A 359 1.41 3.40 -25.91
CA HIS A 359 1.34 3.71 -27.32
C HIS A 359 1.81 2.54 -28.21
N THR A 360 2.88 1.84 -27.80
CA THR A 360 3.40 0.69 -28.53
C THR A 360 2.38 -0.43 -28.59
N PHE A 361 1.73 -0.76 -27.48
CA PHE A 361 0.82 -1.91 -27.39
C PHE A 361 -0.65 -1.56 -27.59
N GLN A 362 -0.98 -0.26 -27.74
CA GLN A 362 -2.36 0.26 -27.78
C GLN A 362 -3.19 -0.27 -26.60
N ARG A 363 -2.55 -0.40 -25.43
CA ARG A 363 -3.10 -1.02 -24.22
C ARG A 363 -2.48 -0.39 -22.99
N SER A 364 -3.29 -0.15 -21.95
CA SER A 364 -2.81 0.45 -20.71
C SER A 364 -1.88 -0.46 -19.91
N PHE A 365 -0.65 0.01 -19.68
CA PHE A 365 0.34 -0.54 -18.76
C PHE A 365 0.23 0.15 -17.41
N THR A 366 0.18 -0.61 -16.33
CA THR A 366 0.21 -0.09 -14.95
C THR A 366 1.07 -0.98 -14.08
N PHE A 367 1.38 -0.57 -12.86
CA PHE A 367 2.04 -1.48 -11.92
C PHE A 367 1.16 -2.68 -11.54
N ARG A 368 -0.15 -2.65 -11.80
CA ARG A 368 -1.02 -3.84 -11.69
C ARG A 368 -0.70 -4.87 -12.76
N THR A 369 -0.31 -4.44 -13.97
CA THR A 369 0.18 -5.34 -15.03
C THR A 369 1.39 -6.14 -14.53
N ILE A 370 2.33 -5.48 -13.85
CA ILE A 370 3.46 -6.15 -13.18
C ILE A 370 2.95 -7.06 -12.05
N ARG A 371 2.12 -6.53 -11.14
CA ARG A 371 1.65 -7.27 -9.96
C ARG A 371 0.91 -8.56 -10.30
N ASN A 372 0.25 -8.63 -11.46
CA ASN A 372 -0.43 -9.85 -11.91
C ASN A 372 0.51 -11.07 -11.95
N PHE A 373 1.80 -10.88 -12.29
CA PHE A 373 2.83 -11.93 -12.27
C PHE A 373 3.44 -12.19 -10.90
N PHE A 374 3.35 -11.22 -9.99
CA PHE A 374 3.92 -11.27 -8.63
C PHE A 374 2.82 -11.29 -7.55
N SER A 375 1.65 -11.83 -7.87
CA SER A 375 0.53 -11.95 -6.92
C SER A 375 0.59 -13.26 -6.16
N LYS A 376 0.53 -14.38 -6.89
CA LYS A 376 0.46 -15.73 -6.33
C LYS A 376 1.44 -16.67 -7.01
N SER A 377 2.14 -17.49 -6.22
CA SER A 377 3.01 -18.56 -6.75
C SER A 377 2.21 -19.70 -7.39
N ASP A 378 0.96 -19.86 -6.95
CA ASP A 378 0.03 -20.90 -7.39
C ASP A 378 -1.39 -20.29 -7.43
N PRO A 379 -2.14 -20.42 -8.55
CA PRO A 379 -3.51 -19.92 -8.66
C PRO A 379 -4.45 -20.41 -7.56
N ALA A 380 -4.23 -21.61 -7.00
CA ALA A 380 -5.06 -22.20 -5.96
C ALA A 380 -4.93 -21.50 -4.59
N LYS A 381 -3.87 -20.70 -4.37
CA LYS A 381 -3.70 -19.98 -3.10
C LYS A 381 -4.79 -18.93 -2.92
N ARG A 382 -5.35 -18.84 -1.70
CA ARG A 382 -6.34 -17.82 -1.35
C ARG A 382 -5.72 -16.42 -1.33
N ASN A 383 -4.58 -16.28 -0.65
CA ASN A 383 -3.91 -15.01 -0.40
C ASN A 383 -2.69 -14.83 -1.32
N ASN A 384 -2.28 -13.58 -1.53
CA ASN A 384 -1.04 -13.26 -2.24
C ASN A 384 0.17 -13.64 -1.38
N ASP A 385 1.18 -14.26 -1.99
CA ASP A 385 2.39 -14.72 -1.33
C ASP A 385 3.68 -14.24 -2.01
N LEU A 386 3.54 -13.49 -3.11
CA LEU A 386 4.66 -12.94 -3.88
C LEU A 386 4.81 -11.41 -3.73
N ASP A 387 4.02 -10.76 -2.86
CA ASP A 387 4.04 -9.30 -2.64
C ASP A 387 5.44 -8.77 -2.29
N ALA A 388 6.28 -9.56 -1.60
CA ALA A 388 7.65 -9.17 -1.28
C ALA A 388 8.53 -9.03 -2.54
N TYR A 389 8.39 -9.94 -3.50
CA TYR A 389 9.12 -9.86 -4.78
C TYR A 389 8.57 -8.74 -5.67
N PHE A 390 7.26 -8.51 -5.63
CA PHE A 390 6.65 -7.34 -6.28
C PHE A 390 7.24 -6.04 -5.74
N LEU A 391 7.27 -5.86 -4.42
CA LEU A 391 7.78 -4.64 -3.79
C LEU A 391 9.29 -4.46 -4.00
N ASP A 392 10.09 -5.54 -4.06
CA ASP A 392 11.51 -5.44 -4.44
C ASP A 392 11.67 -4.92 -5.87
N LEU A 393 10.87 -5.43 -6.82
CA LEU A 393 10.88 -4.92 -8.20
C LEU A 393 10.46 -3.45 -8.26
N VAL A 394 9.42 -3.06 -7.51
CA VAL A 394 8.99 -1.65 -7.42
C VAL A 394 10.10 -0.78 -6.84
N ASP A 395 10.78 -1.20 -5.76
CA ASP A 395 11.92 -0.46 -5.19
C ASP A 395 13.05 -0.30 -6.20
N ARG A 396 13.35 -1.33 -6.99
CA ARG A 396 14.35 -1.25 -8.09
C ARG A 396 13.91 -0.29 -9.18
N VAL A 397 12.66 -0.34 -9.62
CA VAL A 397 12.11 0.60 -10.60
C VAL A 397 12.12 2.02 -10.06
N PHE A 398 11.77 2.24 -8.80
CA PHE A 398 11.72 3.58 -8.21
C PHE A 398 13.11 4.14 -7.91
N LYS A 399 14.13 3.30 -7.73
CA LYS A 399 15.52 3.71 -7.49
C LYS A 399 16.44 3.61 -8.71
N GLY A 400 15.95 3.11 -9.85
CA GLY A 400 16.78 2.92 -11.04
C GLY A 400 17.85 1.84 -10.88
N ARG A 401 17.56 0.79 -10.11
CA ARG A 401 18.53 -0.31 -9.88
C ARG A 401 18.30 -1.45 -10.87
N PRO A 402 19.37 -2.09 -11.36
CA PRO A 402 19.24 -3.24 -12.25
C PRO A 402 18.42 -4.38 -11.65
N VAL A 403 17.77 -5.11 -12.55
CA VAL A 403 16.94 -6.28 -12.27
C VAL A 403 17.51 -7.47 -13.01
N ASP A 404 17.52 -8.65 -12.37
CA ASP A 404 17.92 -9.87 -13.06
C ASP A 404 16.83 -10.32 -14.05
N TYR A 405 17.19 -10.41 -15.33
CA TYR A 405 16.22 -10.71 -16.38
C TYR A 405 15.63 -12.12 -16.25
N ASN A 406 16.44 -13.12 -15.91
CA ASN A 406 15.99 -14.50 -15.71
C ASN A 406 15.03 -14.62 -14.54
N PHE A 407 15.27 -13.88 -13.47
CA PHE A 407 14.37 -13.78 -12.33
C PHE A 407 12.99 -13.27 -12.75
N ILE A 408 12.92 -12.21 -13.56
CA ILE A 408 11.63 -11.69 -14.09
C ILE A 408 10.94 -12.73 -14.97
N LEU A 409 11.66 -13.30 -15.93
CA LEU A 409 11.13 -14.31 -16.85
C LEU A 409 10.51 -15.50 -16.13
N ARG A 410 11.10 -15.93 -15.02
CA ARG A 410 10.55 -17.02 -14.20
C ARG A 410 9.13 -16.71 -13.73
N PHE A 411 8.85 -15.49 -13.24
CA PHE A 411 7.49 -15.11 -12.81
C PHE A 411 6.54 -14.96 -13.99
N LEU A 412 6.99 -14.34 -15.08
CA LEU A 412 6.20 -14.21 -16.31
C LEU A 412 5.76 -15.58 -16.82
N MET A 413 6.73 -16.49 -16.98
CA MET A 413 6.49 -17.83 -17.51
C MET A 413 5.71 -18.72 -16.57
N ASN A 414 5.86 -18.59 -15.25
CA ASN A 414 5.02 -19.32 -14.31
C ASN A 414 3.53 -19.02 -14.54
N LYS A 415 3.17 -17.75 -14.72
CA LYS A 415 1.78 -17.34 -14.96
C LYS A 415 1.30 -17.73 -16.36
N ILE A 416 2.10 -17.46 -17.40
CA ILE A 416 1.78 -17.82 -18.79
C ILE A 416 1.55 -19.33 -18.92
N ARG A 417 2.45 -20.16 -18.37
CA ARG A 417 2.32 -21.62 -18.37
C ARG A 417 1.09 -22.09 -17.61
N SER A 418 0.81 -21.48 -16.46
CA SER A 418 -0.35 -21.83 -15.67
C SER A 418 -1.64 -21.62 -16.47
N ASN A 419 -1.79 -20.47 -17.14
CA ASN A 419 -2.95 -20.22 -17.98
C ASN A 419 -2.99 -21.18 -19.18
N PHE A 420 -1.85 -21.37 -19.87
CA PHE A 420 -1.74 -22.27 -21.03
C PHE A 420 -2.09 -23.72 -20.71
N VAL A 421 -1.56 -24.28 -19.62
CA VAL A 421 -1.77 -25.68 -19.22
C VAL A 421 -3.22 -25.93 -18.78
N ASN A 422 -3.87 -24.91 -18.21
CA ASN A 422 -5.26 -25.00 -17.75
C ASN A 422 -6.29 -24.66 -18.85
N ASP A 423 -5.88 -24.62 -20.12
CA ASP A 423 -6.70 -24.27 -21.29
C ASP A 423 -7.42 -22.91 -21.13
N GLN A 424 -6.78 -21.98 -20.40
CA GLN A 424 -7.26 -20.63 -20.23
C GLN A 424 -6.67 -19.75 -21.33
N TYR A 425 -7.46 -18.77 -21.80
CA TYR A 425 -6.96 -17.78 -22.75
C TYR A 425 -5.79 -17.00 -22.14
N PHE A 426 -4.59 -17.26 -22.65
CA PHE A 426 -3.34 -16.76 -22.08
C PHE A 426 -2.75 -15.58 -22.88
N GLY A 427 -3.36 -15.21 -24.01
CA GLY A 427 -2.90 -14.10 -24.85
C GLY A 427 -2.73 -12.77 -24.13
N PRO A 428 -3.73 -12.29 -23.37
CA PRO A 428 -3.62 -11.04 -22.63
C PRO A 428 -2.48 -11.09 -21.61
N THR A 429 -2.28 -12.23 -20.96
CA THR A 429 -1.19 -12.45 -20.00
C THR A 429 0.18 -12.48 -20.69
N THR A 430 0.30 -13.11 -21.87
CA THR A 430 1.56 -13.08 -22.62
C THR A 430 1.90 -11.65 -23.05
N ILE A 431 0.92 -10.91 -23.61
CA ILE A 431 1.09 -9.52 -24.01
C ILE A 431 1.51 -8.65 -22.82
N ASP A 432 0.87 -8.82 -21.66
CA ASP A 432 1.26 -8.14 -20.42
C ASP A 432 2.72 -8.45 -20.05
N GLY A 433 3.17 -9.69 -20.23
CA GLY A 433 4.55 -10.08 -20.00
C GLY A 433 5.53 -9.38 -20.95
N VAL A 434 5.18 -9.25 -22.24
CA VAL A 434 5.99 -8.50 -23.21
C VAL A 434 6.04 -7.01 -22.86
N MET A 435 4.91 -6.42 -22.44
CA MET A 435 4.86 -5.03 -21.95
C MET A 435 5.79 -4.83 -20.74
N VAL A 436 5.81 -5.76 -19.77
CA VAL A 436 6.72 -5.71 -18.62
C VAL A 436 8.18 -5.73 -19.05
N VAL A 437 8.56 -6.64 -19.96
CA VAL A 437 9.95 -6.73 -20.47
C VAL A 437 10.33 -5.45 -21.22
N ASN A 438 9.44 -4.95 -22.09
CA ASN A 438 9.68 -3.73 -22.84
C ASN A 438 9.80 -2.50 -21.93
N PHE A 439 8.95 -2.38 -20.91
CA PHE A 439 9.03 -1.33 -19.90
C PHE A 439 10.38 -1.36 -19.16
N LEU A 440 10.79 -2.53 -18.66
CA LEU A 440 12.05 -2.66 -17.90
C LEU A 440 13.29 -2.38 -18.77
N GLU A 441 13.24 -2.75 -20.06
CA GLU A 441 14.30 -2.48 -21.03
C GLU A 441 14.41 -0.99 -21.33
N ARG A 442 13.31 -0.31 -21.70
CA ARG A 442 13.27 1.14 -21.93
C ARG A 442 13.65 1.96 -20.68
N MET A 443 13.36 1.44 -19.50
CA MET A 443 13.81 2.02 -18.22
C MET A 443 15.30 1.77 -17.92
N GLU A 444 16.00 1.01 -18.76
CA GLU A 444 17.41 0.60 -18.67
C GLU A 444 17.69 -0.25 -17.42
N LEU A 445 16.70 -1.01 -16.94
CA LEU A 445 16.80 -1.83 -15.73
C LEU A 445 17.21 -3.27 -16.03
N ILE A 446 17.03 -3.72 -17.27
CA ILE A 446 17.52 -5.00 -17.77
C ILE A 446 18.38 -4.75 -19.00
N LYS A 447 19.40 -5.58 -19.20
CA LYS A 447 20.25 -5.51 -20.40
C LYS A 447 19.75 -6.51 -21.43
N MET A 448 19.54 -6.04 -22.64
CA MET A 448 19.22 -6.87 -23.80
C MET A 448 20.43 -6.95 -24.72
N GLU A 449 20.70 -8.15 -25.23
CA GLU A 449 21.67 -8.35 -26.30
C GLU A 449 21.10 -7.84 -27.62
N VAL A 450 21.94 -7.12 -28.38
CA VAL A 450 21.63 -6.59 -29.71
C VAL A 450 22.69 -7.11 -30.66
N ILE A 451 22.26 -7.81 -31.70
CA ILE A 451 23.10 -8.35 -32.77
C ILE A 451 22.68 -7.67 -34.06
N ALA A 452 23.64 -7.10 -34.80
CA ALA A 452 23.36 -6.53 -36.11
C ALA A 452 22.89 -7.64 -37.07
N MET A 453 21.73 -7.43 -37.67
CA MET A 453 21.09 -8.35 -38.63
C MET A 453 20.75 -7.59 -39.91
N ASP A 454 20.71 -8.29 -41.04
CA ASP A 454 20.24 -7.73 -42.31
C ASP A 454 18.73 -7.43 -42.25
N GLU A 455 18.29 -6.37 -42.93
CA GLU A 455 16.88 -5.99 -42.93
C GLU A 455 16.01 -7.00 -43.71
N ARG A 456 14.98 -7.55 -43.06
CA ARG A 456 14.06 -8.53 -43.66
C ARG A 456 12.58 -8.15 -43.52
N LEU A 457 11.71 -9.05 -44.00
CA LEU A 457 10.27 -8.83 -44.13
C LEU A 457 9.57 -8.37 -42.84
N PHE A 458 9.94 -8.97 -41.70
CA PHE A 458 9.31 -8.73 -40.40
C PHE A 458 10.06 -7.69 -39.55
N ASP A 459 11.09 -7.05 -40.08
CA ASP A 459 11.89 -6.10 -39.30
C ASP A 459 11.11 -4.88 -38.81
N PRO A 460 10.18 -4.30 -39.58
CA PRO A 460 9.30 -3.23 -39.07
C PRO A 460 8.49 -3.66 -37.83
N LEU A 461 8.09 -4.93 -37.74
CA LEU A 461 7.39 -5.48 -36.59
C LEU A 461 8.30 -5.51 -35.36
N PHE A 462 9.54 -5.98 -35.50
CA PHE A 462 10.45 -6.12 -34.36
C PHE A 462 10.96 -4.78 -33.83
N LYS A 463 11.26 -3.82 -34.73
CA LYS A 463 11.72 -2.46 -34.39
C LYS A 463 10.72 -1.72 -33.47
N LYS A 464 9.42 -2.02 -33.57
CA LYS A 464 8.36 -1.48 -32.70
C LYS A 464 8.62 -1.74 -31.20
N TYR A 465 9.28 -2.85 -30.86
CA TYR A 465 9.49 -3.30 -29.48
C TYR A 465 10.90 -2.99 -28.94
N GLY A 466 11.61 -2.02 -29.53
CA GLY A 466 12.95 -1.63 -29.10
C GLY A 466 13.92 -2.81 -29.16
N SER A 467 14.80 -2.97 -28.17
CA SER A 467 15.79 -4.04 -28.18
C SER A 467 15.26 -5.43 -27.79
N THR A 468 13.93 -5.58 -27.60
CA THR A 468 13.32 -6.80 -27.07
C THR A 468 13.55 -8.01 -27.99
N PHE A 469 13.63 -7.80 -29.31
CA PHE A 469 13.75 -8.84 -30.34
C PHE A 469 15.02 -8.69 -31.21
N GLU A 470 16.09 -8.10 -30.67
CA GLU A 470 17.31 -7.80 -31.44
C GLU A 470 18.35 -8.93 -31.46
N THR A 471 17.91 -10.18 -31.39
CA THR A 471 18.77 -11.33 -31.72
C THR A 471 18.05 -12.27 -32.69
N PRO A 472 18.79 -12.97 -33.58
CA PRO A 472 18.19 -13.90 -34.53
C PRO A 472 17.33 -14.95 -33.83
N LEU A 473 17.81 -15.49 -32.71
CA LEU A 473 17.08 -16.51 -31.95
C LEU A 473 15.71 -16.02 -31.47
N LYS A 474 15.63 -14.79 -30.94
CA LYS A 474 14.36 -14.22 -30.45
C LYS A 474 13.36 -14.05 -31.60
N ARG A 475 13.82 -13.54 -32.75
CA ARG A 475 12.98 -13.39 -33.96
C ARG A 475 12.53 -14.75 -34.49
N GLY A 476 13.43 -15.73 -34.56
CA GLY A 476 13.15 -17.09 -35.02
C GLY A 476 12.12 -17.81 -34.14
N LEU A 477 12.28 -17.76 -32.82
CA LEU A 477 11.33 -18.34 -31.86
C LEU A 477 9.97 -17.67 -31.92
N PHE A 478 9.91 -16.35 -32.04
CA PHE A 478 8.67 -15.60 -32.22
C PHE A 478 7.92 -16.04 -33.49
N LEU A 479 8.57 -16.02 -34.64
CA LEU A 479 7.91 -16.40 -35.91
C LEU A 479 7.49 -17.88 -35.93
N LEU A 480 8.28 -18.77 -35.32
CA LEU A 480 7.89 -20.17 -35.11
C LEU A 480 6.66 -20.30 -34.21
N GLY A 481 6.56 -19.47 -33.17
CA GLY A 481 5.37 -19.35 -32.32
C GLY A 481 4.13 -18.94 -33.10
N SER A 482 4.24 -17.89 -33.92
CA SER A 482 3.14 -17.42 -34.78
C SER A 482 2.68 -18.48 -35.77
N LEU A 483 3.62 -19.18 -36.41
CA LEU A 483 3.30 -20.28 -37.33
C LEU A 483 2.59 -21.43 -36.60
N THR A 484 3.05 -21.75 -35.40
CA THR A 484 2.42 -22.78 -34.56
C THR A 484 1.02 -22.39 -34.16
N GLN A 485 0.77 -21.13 -33.80
CA GLN A 485 -0.57 -20.66 -33.49
C GLN A 485 -1.52 -20.75 -34.69
N LEU A 486 -1.04 -20.45 -35.91
CA LEU A 486 -1.82 -20.65 -37.13
C LEU A 486 -2.24 -22.12 -37.31
N LEU A 487 -1.33 -23.07 -37.04
CA LEU A 487 -1.69 -24.50 -37.04
C LEU A 487 -2.74 -24.82 -35.97
N LEU A 488 -2.57 -24.31 -34.75
CA LEU A 488 -3.53 -24.55 -33.67
C LEU A 488 -4.93 -24.01 -34.04
N ARG A 489 -5.03 -22.81 -34.61
CA ARG A 489 -6.31 -22.27 -35.14
C ARG A 489 -6.92 -23.21 -36.19
N VAL A 490 -6.15 -23.67 -37.18
CA VAL A 490 -6.64 -24.66 -38.16
C VAL A 490 -7.15 -25.96 -37.51
N GLN A 491 -6.55 -26.39 -36.40
CA GLN A 491 -7.02 -27.57 -35.68
C GLN A 491 -8.30 -27.31 -34.87
N TYR A 492 -8.42 -26.14 -34.23
CA TYR A 492 -9.65 -25.70 -33.55
C TYR A 492 -10.81 -25.57 -34.54
N SER A 493 -10.59 -24.99 -35.72
CA SER A 493 -11.65 -24.82 -36.73
C SER A 493 -12.21 -26.14 -37.26
N LYS A 494 -11.38 -27.18 -37.29
CA LYS A 494 -11.73 -28.51 -37.81
C LYS A 494 -12.21 -29.48 -36.72
N ARG A 495 -12.15 -29.11 -35.43
CA ARG A 495 -12.49 -30.00 -34.30
C ARG A 495 -13.13 -29.22 -33.15
N GLU A 496 -14.22 -29.73 -32.60
CA GLU A 496 -14.86 -29.18 -31.38
C GLU A 496 -14.07 -29.50 -30.06
N SER A 497 -12.76 -29.75 -30.13
CA SER A 497 -11.96 -30.16 -28.94
C SER A 497 -10.52 -29.65 -28.99
N THR A 498 -9.86 -29.68 -27.82
CA THR A 498 -8.48 -29.25 -27.62
C THR A 498 -7.52 -29.82 -28.69
N PRO A 499 -6.75 -28.99 -29.41
CA PRO A 499 -5.88 -29.41 -30.50
C PRO A 499 -4.86 -30.47 -30.05
N PRO A 500 -4.76 -31.60 -30.75
CA PRO A 500 -3.82 -32.65 -30.38
C PRO A 500 -2.35 -32.18 -30.47
N PHE A 501 -2.07 -31.16 -31.29
CA PHE A 501 -0.72 -30.64 -31.45
C PHE A 501 -0.16 -29.95 -30.21
N LEU A 502 -1.04 -29.47 -29.30
CA LEU A 502 -0.62 -28.83 -28.03
C LEU A 502 0.32 -29.69 -27.18
N LYS A 503 0.19 -31.02 -27.25
CA LYS A 503 1.08 -31.97 -26.53
C LYS A 503 2.55 -31.81 -26.94
N ASN A 504 2.83 -31.37 -28.17
CA ASN A 504 4.19 -31.13 -28.64
C ASN A 504 4.85 -29.91 -27.99
N LEU A 505 4.06 -29.00 -27.41
CA LEU A 505 4.56 -27.76 -26.80
C LEU A 505 5.04 -27.94 -25.37
N LYS A 506 4.89 -29.15 -24.78
CA LYS A 506 5.34 -29.52 -23.43
C LYS A 506 4.91 -28.53 -22.32
N GLY A 507 3.73 -27.93 -22.44
CA GLY A 507 3.28 -26.90 -21.49
C GLY A 507 4.19 -25.66 -21.48
N LEU A 508 4.74 -25.28 -22.64
CA LEU A 508 5.72 -24.21 -22.84
C LEU A 508 7.02 -24.44 -22.02
N ARG A 509 7.53 -25.68 -22.06
CA ARG A 509 8.82 -26.09 -21.47
C ARG A 509 9.71 -26.77 -22.50
N MET A 510 9.74 -26.24 -23.72
CA MET A 510 10.57 -26.77 -24.81
C MET A 510 12.02 -26.31 -24.67
N ASP A 511 12.97 -27.21 -24.95
CA ASP A 511 14.40 -26.89 -25.06
C ASP A 511 14.83 -26.63 -26.53
N GLU A 512 16.10 -26.35 -26.76
CA GLU A 512 16.66 -26.12 -28.11
C GLU A 512 16.34 -27.27 -29.08
N ARG A 513 16.46 -28.53 -28.63
CA ARG A 513 16.20 -29.69 -29.49
C ARG A 513 14.71 -29.79 -29.86
N ASP A 514 13.84 -29.47 -28.91
CA ASP A 514 12.41 -29.42 -29.15
C ASP A 514 12.06 -28.36 -30.20
N PHE A 515 12.60 -27.14 -30.10
CA PHE A 515 12.33 -26.06 -31.07
C PHE A 515 12.84 -26.37 -32.47
N LEU A 516 14.07 -26.89 -32.60
CA LEU A 516 14.62 -27.31 -33.89
C LEU A 516 13.76 -28.42 -34.55
N GLY A 517 13.23 -29.34 -33.74
CA GLY A 517 12.31 -30.37 -34.21
C GLY A 517 10.87 -29.89 -34.46
N LEU A 518 10.47 -28.73 -33.93
CA LEU A 518 9.09 -28.23 -33.98
C LEU A 518 8.74 -27.69 -35.37
N LEU A 519 9.62 -26.90 -35.99
CA LEU A 519 9.38 -26.29 -37.29
C LEU A 519 8.94 -27.31 -38.38
N PRO A 520 9.69 -28.40 -38.65
CA PRO A 520 9.25 -29.39 -39.65
C PRO A 520 7.96 -30.09 -39.26
N ARG A 521 7.69 -30.32 -37.96
CA ARG A 521 6.43 -30.92 -37.50
C ARG A 521 5.23 -30.03 -37.76
N VAL A 522 5.38 -28.72 -37.54
CA VAL A 522 4.31 -27.73 -37.80
C VAL A 522 4.02 -27.66 -39.30
N GLN A 523 5.05 -27.61 -40.14
CA GLN A 523 4.90 -27.62 -41.60
C GLN A 523 4.19 -28.87 -42.09
N ASN A 524 4.64 -30.06 -41.67
CA ASN A 524 4.02 -31.33 -42.05
C ASN A 524 2.55 -31.38 -41.65
N LYS A 525 2.21 -30.92 -40.44
CA LYS A 525 0.80 -30.88 -40.00
C LYS A 525 -0.02 -29.89 -40.80
N LEU A 526 0.47 -28.69 -41.08
CA LEU A 526 -0.23 -27.73 -41.93
C LEU A 526 -0.50 -28.31 -43.34
N GLN A 527 0.45 -29.07 -43.90
CA GLN A 527 0.29 -29.79 -45.17
C GLN A 527 -0.76 -30.90 -45.07
N GLU A 528 -0.73 -31.72 -44.01
CA GLU A 528 -1.76 -32.76 -43.77
C GLU A 528 -3.19 -32.18 -43.69
N TYR A 529 -3.33 -30.92 -43.26
CA TYR A 529 -4.60 -30.21 -43.23
C TYR A 529 -4.89 -29.39 -44.50
N ASP A 530 -4.08 -29.50 -45.55
CA ASP A 530 -4.16 -28.71 -46.79
C ASP A 530 -4.22 -27.18 -46.53
N SER A 531 -3.50 -26.72 -45.51
CA SER A 531 -3.58 -25.35 -44.99
C SER A 531 -2.27 -24.56 -45.11
N PHE A 532 -1.22 -25.18 -45.68
CA PHE A 532 0.11 -24.61 -45.82
C PHE A 532 0.26 -23.72 -47.07
N ASP A 533 -0.52 -22.64 -47.11
CA ASP A 533 -0.52 -21.66 -48.20
C ASP A 533 0.79 -20.83 -48.28
N LEU A 534 0.86 -19.96 -49.30
CA LEU A 534 2.00 -19.07 -49.54
C LEU A 534 2.35 -18.16 -48.36
N GLY A 535 1.36 -17.69 -47.59
CA GLY A 535 1.60 -16.84 -46.42
C GLY A 535 2.29 -17.61 -45.31
N LYS A 536 1.82 -18.82 -44.99
CA LYS A 536 2.45 -19.71 -44.00
C LYS A 536 3.81 -20.22 -44.45
N GLN A 537 4.00 -20.46 -45.74
CA GLN A 537 5.31 -20.79 -46.32
C GLN A 537 6.32 -19.66 -46.14
N LYS A 538 5.92 -18.40 -46.41
CA LYS A 538 6.76 -17.21 -46.17
C LYS A 538 7.17 -17.12 -44.69
N LEU A 539 6.21 -17.23 -43.77
CA LEU A 539 6.48 -17.20 -42.34
C LEU A 539 7.45 -18.30 -41.90
N ALA A 540 7.24 -19.53 -42.37
CA ALA A 540 8.10 -20.66 -42.04
C ALA A 540 9.54 -20.47 -42.57
N ARG A 541 9.70 -19.86 -43.76
CA ARG A 541 11.01 -19.54 -44.34
C ARG A 541 11.77 -18.51 -43.51
N GLU A 542 11.09 -17.46 -43.05
CA GLU A 542 11.71 -16.44 -42.20
C GLU A 542 12.07 -17.01 -40.82
N ALA A 543 11.21 -17.83 -40.21
CA ALA A 543 11.53 -18.54 -38.98
C ALA A 543 12.77 -19.44 -39.15
N ALA A 544 12.83 -20.21 -40.25
CA ALA A 544 13.98 -21.06 -40.55
C ALA A 544 15.28 -20.27 -40.70
N HIS A 545 15.23 -19.12 -41.39
CA HIS A 545 16.40 -18.28 -41.59
C HIS A 545 16.98 -17.79 -40.28
N TYR A 546 16.15 -17.20 -39.41
CA TYR A 546 16.60 -16.67 -38.12
C TYR A 546 17.09 -17.77 -37.17
N LEU A 547 16.46 -18.95 -37.18
CA LEU A 547 16.93 -20.10 -36.39
C LEU A 547 18.27 -20.65 -36.90
N LEU A 548 18.52 -20.62 -38.21
CA LEU A 548 19.82 -21.00 -38.79
C LEU A 548 20.90 -19.98 -38.44
N GLU A 549 20.59 -18.70 -38.52
CA GLU A 549 21.50 -17.60 -38.17
C GLU A 549 21.87 -17.62 -36.68
N ALA A 550 20.93 -18.01 -35.80
CA ALA A 550 21.18 -18.19 -34.37
C ALA A 550 22.23 -19.28 -34.05
N GLY A 551 22.52 -20.18 -34.99
CA GLY A 551 23.48 -21.27 -34.80
C GLY A 551 22.98 -22.34 -33.81
N ASN A 552 23.92 -23.06 -33.19
CA ASN A 552 23.66 -24.12 -32.21
C ASN A 552 24.21 -23.75 -30.82
N ASN A 553 23.81 -24.49 -29.78
CA ASN A 553 24.18 -24.27 -28.38
C ASN A 553 23.69 -22.92 -27.86
N TRP A 554 22.37 -22.73 -27.94
CA TRP A 554 21.73 -21.49 -27.57
C TRP A 554 21.98 -21.18 -26.09
N LYS A 555 22.58 -20.01 -25.81
CA LYS A 555 22.83 -19.51 -24.45
C LYS A 555 21.61 -18.79 -23.86
N MET A 556 20.42 -19.33 -24.12
CA MET A 556 19.13 -18.78 -23.74
C MET A 556 18.42 -19.75 -22.78
N SER A 557 17.86 -19.25 -21.69
CA SER A 557 17.19 -20.12 -20.72
C SER A 557 15.91 -20.73 -21.29
N THR A 558 15.46 -21.86 -20.75
CA THR A 558 14.17 -22.46 -21.15
C THR A 558 13.01 -21.49 -20.97
N ASP A 559 13.00 -20.69 -19.91
CA ASP A 559 11.95 -19.70 -19.67
C ASP A 559 11.99 -18.61 -20.75
N GLU A 560 13.17 -18.09 -21.10
CA GLU A 560 13.33 -17.08 -22.13
C GLU A 560 12.91 -17.57 -23.52
N MET A 561 13.38 -18.76 -23.93
CA MET A 561 13.02 -19.31 -25.25
C MET A 561 11.50 -19.49 -25.40
N ASN A 562 10.87 -20.06 -24.38
CA ASN A 562 9.42 -20.28 -24.40
C ASN A 562 8.64 -18.98 -24.25
N PHE A 563 9.20 -17.96 -23.62
CA PHE A 563 8.60 -16.63 -23.54
C PHE A 563 8.49 -15.99 -24.93
N TYR A 564 9.59 -15.96 -25.70
CA TYR A 564 9.59 -15.40 -27.05
C TYR A 564 8.72 -16.20 -28.02
N PHE A 565 8.72 -17.53 -27.90
CA PHE A 565 7.80 -18.39 -28.65
C PHE A 565 6.33 -18.10 -28.31
N ALA A 566 5.99 -18.01 -27.02
CA ALA A 566 4.63 -17.68 -26.59
C ALA A 566 4.21 -16.27 -27.03
N ALA A 567 5.12 -15.30 -27.01
CA ALA A 567 4.87 -13.96 -27.54
C ALA A 567 4.48 -14.04 -29.03
N GLY A 568 5.20 -14.83 -29.81
CA GLY A 568 4.87 -15.11 -31.21
C GLY A 568 3.49 -15.71 -31.41
N MET A 569 3.10 -16.66 -30.56
CA MET A 569 1.75 -17.24 -30.61
C MET A 569 0.66 -16.19 -30.40
N ASN A 570 0.85 -15.29 -29.43
CA ASN A 570 -0.20 -14.37 -28.98
C ASN A 570 -0.19 -13.00 -29.67
N LEU A 571 0.91 -12.64 -30.34
CA LEU A 571 1.03 -11.47 -31.20
C LEU A 571 0.87 -11.83 -32.69
N LEU A 572 0.24 -12.98 -33.00
CA LEU A 572 -0.10 -13.37 -34.36
C LEU A 572 -0.82 -12.26 -35.15
N PRO A 573 -1.78 -11.48 -34.58
CA PRO A 573 -2.42 -10.35 -35.28
C PRO A 573 -1.41 -9.35 -35.90
N GLU A 574 -0.27 -9.14 -35.26
CA GLU A 574 0.77 -8.23 -35.75
C GLU A 574 1.59 -8.84 -36.90
N VAL A 575 1.57 -10.16 -37.06
CA VAL A 575 2.26 -10.92 -38.12
C VAL A 575 1.39 -11.05 -39.37
N ILE A 576 0.07 -11.17 -39.21
CA ILE A 576 -0.90 -11.35 -40.30
C ILE A 576 -0.73 -10.33 -41.45
N PRO A 577 -0.58 -9.01 -41.20
CA PRO A 577 -0.44 -8.01 -42.27
C PRO A 577 0.75 -8.25 -43.21
N PHE A 578 1.83 -8.86 -42.73
CA PHE A 578 3.03 -9.12 -43.52
C PHE A 578 2.89 -10.34 -44.42
N ILE A 579 2.08 -11.32 -44.02
CA ILE A 579 1.89 -12.57 -44.77
C ILE A 579 0.65 -12.58 -45.66
N TYR A 580 -0.35 -11.74 -45.34
CA TYR A 580 -1.56 -11.54 -46.15
C TYR A 580 -1.88 -10.04 -46.33
N PRO A 581 -1.06 -9.30 -47.11
CA PRO A 581 -1.23 -7.86 -47.28
C PRO A 581 -2.53 -7.48 -48.00
N GLU A 582 -3.00 -8.33 -48.91
CA GLU A 582 -4.13 -8.06 -49.83
C GLU A 582 -5.53 -8.32 -49.25
N LYS A 583 -5.65 -8.94 -48.07
CA LYS A 583 -6.95 -9.14 -47.41
C LYS A 583 -7.45 -7.82 -46.80
N SER A 584 -8.71 -7.46 -47.07
CA SER A 584 -9.35 -6.24 -46.52
C SER A 584 -9.52 -6.34 -44.99
N GLY A 585 -9.78 -5.21 -44.33
CA GLY A 585 -9.91 -5.15 -42.86
C GLY A 585 -10.94 -6.13 -42.29
N GLU A 586 -12.06 -6.36 -42.99
CA GLU A 586 -13.11 -7.31 -42.58
C GLU A 586 -12.72 -8.78 -42.81
N GLU A 587 -11.95 -9.12 -43.85
CA GLU A 587 -11.40 -10.47 -44.04
C GLU A 587 -10.21 -10.79 -43.12
N LYS A 588 -9.56 -9.77 -42.56
CA LYS A 588 -8.55 -9.90 -41.50
C LYS A 588 -9.21 -10.21 -40.15
N ILE A 589 -10.37 -9.61 -39.88
CA ILE A 589 -11.18 -9.90 -38.69
C ILE A 589 -11.81 -11.30 -38.78
N LEU A 590 -12.19 -11.81 -39.96
CA LEU A 590 -12.61 -13.21 -40.11
C LEU A 590 -11.46 -14.23 -39.91
N VAL A 591 -10.19 -13.81 -39.90
CA VAL A 591 -9.05 -14.64 -39.44
C VAL A 591 -8.83 -14.49 -37.92
N GLU A 592 -9.47 -13.50 -37.29
CA GLU A 592 -9.43 -13.19 -35.85
C GLU A 592 -10.69 -13.63 -35.07
N GLU A 593 -11.88 -13.69 -35.69
CA GLU A 593 -13.17 -13.99 -35.04
C GLU A 593 -13.86 -15.25 -35.57
N ASP A 594 -13.67 -15.64 -36.83
CA ASP A 594 -14.04 -16.99 -37.28
C ASP A 594 -12.84 -17.92 -37.03
N VAL A 595 -12.82 -18.50 -35.81
CA VAL A 595 -12.17 -19.77 -35.35
C VAL A 595 -11.68 -19.69 -33.91
#